data_AF-A0A3S0BHC4-F1
#
_entry.id   AF-A0A3S0BHC4-F1
#
_cell.length_a   1.000
_cell.length_b   1.000
_cell.length_c   1.000
_cell.angle_alpha   90.00
_cell.angle_beta   90.00
_cell.angle_gamma   90.00
#
_symmetry.space_group_name_H-M   'P 1'
#
loop_
_entity.id
_entity.type
_entity.pdbx_description
1 polymer ?
#
loop_
_entity_poly.entity_id
_entity_poly.type
_entity_poly.pdbx_seq_one_letter_code
_entity_poly.pdbx_strand_id
1 'polypeptide(L)'
;ENYETDARQAEHVSRAEDLFASPLDAEVVEQLDEPDDFGRTVRVTIDLQKTFALNQPLAPFALAALDLLDPDSDTFALDTVSVIESVLDDPRQILSAQLFKAKGDAVAAMKAEGMDYDERMAALDEITWPKPLAELLEPMFAVYRERNPWVDEHPLSPKSVARDLWERAMDFGDYVRFYNLARSEGTVLRYLSDVYKALVRTVPEDTKTEELVDLTEWLGELVRQVDSSLLDEWEELRNPSAEPGTRTDTPPIDQSPPALTANRRAFTILVRNAMFQRVEFLGTRQWNELEALDGEDGWSAQRWFDAIAPYFEEHPSIGIGSDARSPDLLLIDEHPLEHPGCWSVRQILHDPADDHDWAIVALVDLAASDDAGRAVVHIIDVDCG
;
A
#
# COMPACT_ATOMS: atom_id res chain seq x y z
N GLU A 1 -1.13 6.02 -45.47
CA GLU A 1 -0.79 7.41 -45.86
C GLU A 1 -1.07 8.30 -44.67
N ASN A 2 0.00 8.76 -44.00
CA ASN A 2 -0.10 9.66 -42.86
C ASN A 2 0.01 11.11 -43.39
N TYR A 3 -0.97 11.97 -43.11
CA TYR A 3 -1.06 13.36 -43.61
C TYR A 3 -0.19 14.34 -42.81
N GLU A 4 0.92 13.87 -42.25
CA GLU A 4 1.87 14.69 -41.49
C GLU A 4 2.96 15.26 -42.39
N THR A 5 3.44 16.45 -42.05
CA THR A 5 4.54 17.12 -42.76
C THR A 5 5.86 16.35 -42.62
N ASP A 6 6.73 16.44 -43.63
CA ASP A 6 8.03 15.76 -43.64
C ASP A 6 8.88 16.06 -42.39
N ALA A 7 8.77 17.28 -41.84
CA ALA A 7 9.44 17.68 -40.61
C ALA A 7 8.93 16.90 -39.38
N ARG A 8 7.61 16.69 -39.25
CA ARG A 8 7.03 15.90 -38.15
C ARG A 8 7.32 14.41 -38.33
N GLN A 9 7.35 13.91 -39.56
CA GLN A 9 7.76 12.54 -39.83
C GLN A 9 9.21 12.30 -39.41
N ALA A 10 10.13 13.23 -39.72
CA ALA A 10 11.52 13.13 -39.27
C ALA A 10 11.63 13.19 -37.72
N GLU A 11 10.83 14.04 -37.07
CA GLU A 11 10.76 14.12 -35.61
C GLU A 11 10.24 12.81 -34.98
N HIS A 12 9.21 12.20 -35.57
CA HIS A 12 8.68 10.90 -35.14
C HIS A 12 9.68 9.77 -35.35
N VAL A 13 10.44 9.76 -36.45
CA VAL A 13 11.49 8.76 -36.71
C VAL A 13 12.62 8.90 -35.69
N SER A 14 13.12 10.12 -35.46
CA SER A 14 14.15 10.37 -34.44
C SER A 14 13.66 9.94 -33.05
N ARG A 15 12.42 10.30 -32.70
CA ARG A 15 11.82 9.90 -31.42
C ARG A 15 11.66 8.37 -31.32
N ALA A 16 11.32 7.69 -32.42
CA ALA A 16 11.21 6.24 -32.44
C ALA A 16 12.57 5.55 -32.29
N GLU A 17 13.64 6.09 -32.89
CA GLU A 17 15.02 5.61 -32.71
C GLU A 17 15.48 5.79 -31.26
N ASP A 18 15.20 6.94 -30.65
CA ASP A 18 15.50 7.22 -29.24
C ASP A 18 14.75 6.27 -28.29
N LEU A 19 13.44 6.09 -28.53
CA LEU A 19 12.60 5.14 -27.77
C LEU A 19 13.04 3.69 -27.96
N PHE A 20 13.69 3.35 -29.08
CA PHE A 20 14.19 2.01 -29.38
C PHE A 20 15.55 1.73 -28.74
N ALA A 21 16.43 2.73 -28.64
CA ALA A 21 17.76 2.58 -28.08
C ALA A 21 17.73 2.21 -26.57
N SER A 22 16.79 2.78 -25.82
CA SER A 22 16.70 2.57 -24.37
C SER A 22 16.38 1.13 -23.95
N PRO A 23 15.36 0.46 -24.50
CA PRO A 23 15.14 -0.97 -24.25
C PRO A 23 16.33 -1.83 -24.70
N LEU A 24 17.10 -1.40 -25.71
CA LEU A 24 18.25 -2.15 -26.21
C LEU A 24 19.45 -2.06 -25.24
N ASP A 25 19.74 -0.85 -24.77
CA ASP A 25 20.79 -0.59 -23.77
C ASP A 25 20.45 -1.19 -22.39
N ALA A 26 19.16 -1.25 -22.04
CA ALA A 26 18.67 -1.88 -20.82
C ALA A 26 18.55 -3.41 -20.93
N GLU A 27 19.00 -4.01 -22.05
CA GLU A 27 18.90 -5.45 -22.35
C GLU A 27 17.46 -6.00 -22.27
N VAL A 28 16.44 -5.13 -22.40
CA VAL A 28 15.01 -5.44 -22.47
C VAL A 28 14.62 -5.96 -23.86
N VAL A 29 15.29 -5.48 -24.91
CA VAL A 29 15.16 -6.01 -26.27
C VAL A 29 16.55 -6.31 -26.85
N GLU A 30 16.65 -7.40 -27.61
CA GLU A 30 17.82 -7.74 -28.40
C GLU A 30 17.53 -7.61 -29.88
N GLN A 31 18.55 -7.19 -30.62
CA GLN A 31 18.55 -7.30 -32.08
C GLN A 31 19.08 -8.68 -32.46
N LEU A 32 18.31 -9.41 -33.28
CA LEU A 32 18.68 -10.74 -33.74
C LEU A 32 19.64 -10.63 -34.93
N ASP A 33 20.69 -11.46 -34.93
CA ASP A 33 21.67 -11.55 -36.04
C ASP A 33 21.00 -11.96 -37.36
N GLU A 34 19.99 -12.84 -37.28
CA GLU A 34 19.14 -13.26 -38.40
C GLU A 34 17.66 -13.12 -38.02
N PRO A 35 16.77 -12.76 -38.96
CA PRO A 35 15.34 -12.68 -38.68
C PRO A 35 14.78 -14.02 -38.18
N ASP A 36 13.86 -13.97 -37.23
CA ASP A 36 13.21 -15.17 -36.70
C ASP A 36 12.22 -15.83 -37.69
N ASP A 37 11.56 -16.92 -37.27
CA ASP A 37 10.57 -17.65 -38.08
C ASP A 37 9.38 -16.80 -38.59
N PHE A 38 9.18 -15.60 -38.00
CA PHE A 38 8.16 -14.64 -38.40
C PHE A 38 8.74 -13.41 -39.13
N GLY A 39 10.05 -13.40 -39.42
CA GLY A 39 10.76 -12.32 -40.09
C GLY A 39 11.08 -11.12 -39.20
N ARG A 40 11.00 -11.27 -37.86
CA ARG A 40 11.31 -10.20 -36.90
C ARG A 40 12.82 -10.14 -36.66
N THR A 41 13.39 -8.94 -36.69
CA THR A 41 14.83 -8.69 -36.45
C THR A 41 15.13 -8.21 -35.04
N VAL A 42 14.09 -8.04 -34.22
CA VAL A 42 14.19 -7.61 -32.83
C VAL A 42 13.28 -8.49 -32.00
N ARG A 43 13.77 -8.91 -30.84
CA ARG A 43 13.03 -9.71 -29.87
C ARG A 43 13.19 -9.07 -28.49
N VAL A 44 12.19 -9.28 -27.64
CA VAL A 44 12.26 -8.92 -26.23
C VAL A 44 13.13 -9.96 -25.51
N THR A 45 14.23 -9.51 -24.91
CA THR A 45 15.15 -10.33 -24.10
C THR A 45 14.57 -10.46 -22.71
N ILE A 46 14.70 -11.66 -22.14
CA ILE A 46 14.03 -12.08 -20.91
C ILE A 46 12.55 -12.43 -21.19
N ASP A 47 12.03 -13.37 -20.42
CA ASP A 47 10.62 -13.77 -20.37
C ASP A 47 9.79 -12.62 -19.76
N LEU A 48 9.94 -11.41 -20.31
CA LEU A 48 9.16 -10.23 -20.00
C LEU A 48 7.72 -10.66 -20.13
N GLN A 49 7.05 -10.71 -18.98
CA GLN A 49 5.68 -11.12 -18.86
C GLN A 49 4.89 -10.46 -19.98
N LYS A 50 3.94 -11.19 -20.58
CA LYS A 50 3.09 -10.73 -21.71
C LYS A 50 2.38 -9.38 -21.47
N THR A 51 2.54 -8.77 -20.30
CA THR A 51 1.90 -7.56 -19.80
C THR A 51 2.87 -6.41 -19.51
N PHE A 52 4.18 -6.53 -19.78
CA PHE A 52 5.13 -5.43 -19.53
C PHE A 52 4.76 -4.17 -20.34
N ALA A 53 4.64 -3.05 -19.65
CA ALA A 53 4.09 -1.79 -20.17
C ALA A 53 5.20 -0.89 -20.73
N LEU A 54 5.71 -1.20 -21.92
CA LEU A 54 6.66 -0.34 -22.67
C LEU A 54 6.12 1.08 -22.96
N ASN A 55 4.83 1.33 -22.71
CA ASN A 55 4.19 2.63 -22.91
C ASN A 55 4.36 3.60 -21.73
N GLN A 56 4.96 3.19 -20.61
CA GLN A 56 5.33 4.10 -19.52
C GLN A 56 6.81 4.51 -19.64
N PRO A 57 7.13 5.81 -19.80
CA PRO A 57 8.49 6.28 -20.09
C PRO A 57 9.55 5.90 -19.04
N LEU A 58 9.13 5.70 -17.79
CA LEU A 58 10.02 5.36 -16.67
C LEU A 58 10.03 3.87 -16.31
N ALA A 59 9.30 3.02 -17.03
CA ALA A 59 9.29 1.58 -16.75
C ALA A 59 10.69 0.92 -16.87
N PRO A 60 11.54 1.25 -17.87
CA PRO A 60 12.90 0.72 -17.93
C PRO A 60 13.78 1.22 -16.77
N PHE A 61 13.59 2.47 -16.34
CA PHE A 61 14.29 3.00 -15.17
C PHE A 61 13.91 2.26 -13.89
N ALA A 62 12.61 2.00 -13.68
CA ALA A 62 12.14 1.24 -12.52
C ALA A 62 12.77 -0.16 -12.47
N LEU A 63 12.81 -0.88 -13.60
CA LEU A 63 13.43 -2.21 -13.67
C LEU A 63 14.91 -2.16 -13.29
N ALA A 64 15.67 -1.23 -13.89
CA ALA A 64 17.07 -1.04 -13.55
C ALA A 64 17.28 -0.66 -12.07
N ALA A 65 16.34 0.07 -11.46
CA ALA A 65 16.40 0.41 -10.05
C ALA A 65 16.11 -0.79 -9.14
N LEU A 66 15.21 -1.70 -9.54
CA LEU A 66 14.94 -2.93 -8.80
C LEU A 66 16.17 -3.85 -8.74
N ASP A 67 16.96 -3.91 -9.81
CA ASP A 67 18.20 -4.72 -9.87
C ASP A 67 19.28 -4.26 -8.87
N LEU A 68 19.17 -3.05 -8.32
CA LEU A 68 20.10 -2.52 -7.32
C LEU A 68 19.64 -2.78 -5.88
N LEU A 69 18.41 -3.25 -5.68
CA LEU A 69 17.91 -3.58 -4.35
C LEU A 69 18.53 -4.90 -3.87
N ASP A 70 18.80 -4.99 -2.58
CA ASP A 70 19.28 -6.23 -1.94
C ASP A 70 18.09 -7.16 -1.63
N PRO A 71 17.94 -8.32 -2.30
CA PRO A 71 16.82 -9.24 -2.08
C PRO A 71 16.77 -9.84 -0.68
N ASP A 72 17.90 -9.84 0.04
CA ASP A 72 18.00 -10.38 1.40
C ASP A 72 17.69 -9.30 2.46
N SER A 73 17.40 -8.06 2.07
CA SER A 73 17.02 -6.98 3.00
C SER A 73 15.60 -7.16 3.52
N ASP A 74 15.41 -6.95 4.83
CA ASP A 74 14.09 -6.93 5.49
C ASP A 74 13.16 -5.83 4.93
N THR A 75 13.70 -4.83 4.22
CA THR A 75 12.92 -3.75 3.60
C THR A 75 12.65 -3.97 2.11
N PHE A 76 13.12 -5.09 1.53
CA PHE A 76 13.10 -5.31 0.08
C PHE A 76 11.72 -5.13 -0.55
N ALA A 77 10.67 -5.66 0.09
CA ALA A 77 9.29 -5.52 -0.41
C ALA A 77 8.84 -4.04 -0.43
N LEU A 78 9.12 -3.28 0.64
CA LEU A 78 8.77 -1.87 0.74
C LEU A 78 9.62 -0.97 -0.17
N ASP A 79 10.88 -1.34 -0.36
CA ASP A 79 11.79 -0.64 -1.26
C ASP A 79 11.39 -0.86 -2.71
N THR A 80 10.93 -2.06 -3.06
CA THR A 80 10.31 -2.36 -4.37
C THR A 80 9.07 -1.49 -4.59
N VAL A 81 8.17 -1.39 -3.61
CA VAL A 81 7.01 -0.48 -3.69
C VAL A 81 7.46 0.96 -3.86
N SER A 82 8.50 1.39 -3.15
CA SER A 82 9.04 2.77 -3.22
C SER A 82 9.60 3.10 -4.61
N VAL A 83 10.29 2.15 -5.26
CA VAL A 83 10.73 2.27 -6.66
C VAL A 83 9.52 2.45 -7.59
N ILE A 84 8.48 1.63 -7.43
CA ILE A 84 7.27 1.74 -8.24
C ILE A 84 6.54 3.06 -8.01
N GLU A 85 6.35 3.49 -6.77
CA GLU A 85 5.72 4.77 -6.45
C GLU A 85 6.52 5.95 -7.01
N SER A 86 7.85 5.84 -7.08
CA SER A 86 8.73 6.90 -7.58
C SER A 86 8.52 7.24 -9.06
N VAL A 87 8.08 6.27 -9.87
CA VAL A 87 7.88 6.40 -11.32
C VAL A 87 6.42 6.68 -11.71
N LEU A 88 5.51 6.68 -10.75
CA LEU A 88 4.10 7.01 -10.95
C LEU A 88 3.82 8.51 -10.79
N ASP A 89 2.74 8.97 -11.40
CA ASP A 89 2.26 10.35 -11.29
C ASP A 89 1.93 10.74 -9.84
N ASP A 90 2.17 11.99 -9.48
CA ASP A 90 1.89 12.48 -8.13
C ASP A 90 0.38 12.58 -7.82
N PRO A 91 -0.14 11.86 -6.82
CA PRO A 91 -1.48 12.07 -6.32
C PRO A 91 -1.51 13.30 -5.42
N ARG A 92 -1.44 14.50 -6.01
CA ARG A 92 -1.22 15.78 -5.31
C ARG A 92 -2.11 16.00 -4.08
N GLN A 93 -3.37 15.57 -4.12
CA GLN A 93 -4.30 15.70 -2.98
C GLN A 93 -3.82 14.89 -1.77
N ILE A 94 -3.31 13.67 -1.99
CA ILE A 94 -2.80 12.78 -0.95
C ILE A 94 -1.49 13.34 -0.40
N LEU A 95 -0.53 13.68 -1.27
CA LEU A 95 0.77 14.21 -0.85
C LEU A 95 0.64 15.54 -0.08
N SER A 96 -0.32 16.39 -0.48
CA SER A 96 -0.61 17.63 0.23
C SER A 96 -1.18 17.36 1.63
N ALA A 97 -2.03 16.35 1.77
CA ALA A 97 -2.59 15.95 3.07
C ALA A 97 -1.53 15.35 4.00
N GLN A 98 -0.66 14.48 3.47
CA GLN A 98 0.49 13.95 4.19
C GLN A 98 1.42 15.06 4.68
N LEU A 99 1.76 16.00 3.80
CA LEU A 99 2.59 17.16 4.14
C LEU A 99 1.92 18.02 5.22
N PHE A 100 0.61 18.29 5.10
CA PHE A 100 -0.13 19.07 6.09
C PHE A 100 -0.12 18.40 7.47
N LYS A 101 -0.35 17.08 7.51
CA LYS A 101 -0.30 16.27 8.72
C LYS A 101 1.10 16.29 9.35
N ALA A 102 2.14 16.02 8.57
CA ALA A 102 3.53 16.04 9.03
C ALA A 102 3.93 17.41 9.61
N LYS A 103 3.57 18.51 8.93
CA LYS A 103 3.80 19.87 9.48
C LYS A 103 2.99 20.11 10.77
N GLY A 104 1.76 19.63 10.84
CA GLY A 104 0.93 19.74 12.04
C GLY A 104 1.55 19.03 13.25
N ASP A 105 2.02 17.79 13.06
CA ASP A 105 2.65 16.99 14.09
C ASP A 105 4.00 17.62 14.52
N ALA A 106 4.80 18.10 13.56
CA ALA A 106 6.04 18.81 13.85
C ALA A 106 5.80 20.11 14.64
N VAL A 107 4.77 20.90 14.29
CA VAL A 107 4.40 22.10 15.08
C VAL A 107 4.05 21.73 16.52
N ALA A 108 3.31 20.63 16.73
CA ALA A 108 2.93 20.18 18.05
C ALA A 108 4.17 19.76 18.87
N ALA A 109 5.08 18.98 18.28
CA ALA A 109 6.33 18.57 18.90
C ALA A 109 7.24 19.77 19.24
N MET A 110 7.52 20.64 18.27
CA MET A 110 8.35 21.84 18.47
C MET A 110 7.78 22.78 19.55
N LYS A 111 6.45 22.87 19.68
CA LYS A 111 5.80 23.63 20.77
C LYS A 111 6.00 22.96 22.13
N ALA A 112 5.91 21.63 22.19
CA ALA A 112 6.15 20.88 23.43
C ALA A 112 7.61 21.01 23.90
N GLU A 113 8.55 21.11 22.95
CA GLU A 113 9.98 21.34 23.20
C GLU A 113 10.33 22.80 23.52
N GLY A 114 9.39 23.73 23.37
CA GLY A 114 9.59 25.15 23.68
C GLY A 114 10.38 25.93 22.62
N MET A 115 10.40 25.45 21.37
CA MET A 115 11.11 26.09 20.26
C MET A 115 10.55 27.47 19.91
N ASP A 116 11.47 28.42 19.61
CA ASP A 116 11.10 29.77 19.22
C ASP A 116 10.28 29.77 17.92
N TYR A 117 9.47 30.82 17.73
CA TYR A 117 8.61 30.93 16.55
C TYR A 117 9.41 30.98 15.25
N ASP A 118 10.48 31.78 15.20
CA ASP A 118 11.25 31.98 13.96
C ASP A 118 12.00 30.70 13.57
N GLU A 119 12.60 30.01 14.56
CA GLU A 119 13.26 28.72 14.37
C GLU A 119 12.28 27.64 13.88
N ARG A 120 11.08 27.60 14.46
CA ARG A 120 10.02 26.68 14.01
C ARG A 120 9.58 26.98 12.59
N MET A 121 9.39 28.24 12.21
CA MET A 121 9.00 28.58 10.84
C MET A 121 10.05 28.13 9.82
N ALA A 122 11.34 28.30 10.13
CA ALA A 122 12.43 27.80 9.28
C ALA A 122 12.42 26.27 9.17
N ALA A 123 12.26 25.55 10.30
CA ALA A 123 12.21 24.10 10.30
C ALA A 123 11.01 23.54 9.52
N LEU A 124 9.84 24.21 9.57
CA LEU A 124 8.65 23.78 8.82
C LEU A 124 8.80 23.93 7.31
N ASP A 125 9.66 24.82 6.82
CA ASP A 125 9.90 24.99 5.39
C ASP A 125 10.72 23.83 4.79
N GLU A 126 11.52 23.16 5.62
CA GLU A 126 12.29 21.97 5.23
C GLU A 126 11.43 20.69 5.19
N ILE A 127 10.30 20.67 5.88
CA ILE A 127 9.41 19.50 5.91
C ILE A 127 8.74 19.30 4.55
N THR A 128 8.87 18.07 4.05
CA THR A 128 8.19 17.55 2.86
C THR A 128 7.41 16.27 3.21
N TRP A 129 6.74 15.66 2.24
CA TRP A 129 6.14 14.32 2.40
C TRP A 129 7.25 13.25 2.44
N PRO A 130 6.99 12.03 2.93
CA PRO A 130 8.00 10.98 2.94
C PRO A 130 8.47 10.62 1.51
N LYS A 131 9.79 10.55 1.32
CA LYS A 131 10.45 10.25 0.04
C LYS A 131 11.43 9.08 0.17
N PRO A 132 10.93 7.85 0.41
CA PRO A 132 11.79 6.68 0.55
C PRO A 132 12.67 6.51 -0.69
N LEU A 133 13.91 6.03 -0.47
CA LEU A 133 14.93 5.83 -1.51
C LEU A 133 15.30 7.05 -2.35
N ALA A 134 14.91 8.28 -1.99
CA ALA A 134 15.25 9.47 -2.79
C ALA A 134 16.78 9.63 -2.99
N GLU A 135 17.56 9.39 -1.93
CA GLU A 135 19.03 9.46 -1.99
C GLU A 135 19.66 8.43 -2.93
N LEU A 136 18.97 7.30 -3.18
CA LEU A 136 19.39 6.28 -4.14
C LEU A 136 18.89 6.62 -5.55
N LEU A 137 17.59 6.90 -5.68
CA LEU A 137 16.92 6.99 -6.96
C LEU A 137 17.19 8.31 -7.70
N GLU A 138 17.34 9.44 -7.00
CA GLU A 138 17.60 10.72 -7.65
C GLU A 138 18.96 10.75 -8.37
N PRO A 139 20.09 10.30 -7.76
CA PRO A 139 21.36 10.18 -8.48
C PRO A 139 21.30 9.19 -9.65
N MET A 140 20.63 8.05 -9.48
CA MET A 140 20.45 7.08 -10.55
C MET A 140 19.67 7.67 -11.73
N PHE A 141 18.60 8.41 -11.44
CA PHE A 141 17.80 9.06 -12.45
C PHE A 141 18.58 10.15 -13.18
N ALA A 142 19.44 10.89 -12.49
CA ALA A 142 20.33 11.86 -13.13
C ALA A 142 21.24 11.19 -14.17
N VAL A 143 21.84 10.04 -13.84
CA VAL A 143 22.66 9.26 -14.79
C VAL A 143 21.81 8.69 -15.94
N TYR A 144 20.62 8.16 -15.63
CA TYR A 144 19.70 7.64 -16.63
C TYR A 144 19.29 8.71 -17.66
N ARG A 145 19.03 9.95 -17.20
CA ARG A 145 18.70 11.09 -18.06
C ARG A 145 19.78 11.46 -19.05
N GLU A 146 21.06 11.24 -18.73
CA GLU A 146 22.17 11.54 -19.66
C GLU A 146 22.06 10.73 -20.95
N ARG A 147 21.49 9.53 -20.88
CA ARG A 147 21.30 8.62 -22.03
C ARG A 147 19.87 8.60 -22.57
N ASN A 148 18.91 9.12 -21.80
CA ASN A 148 17.48 9.06 -22.14
C ASN A 148 16.82 10.46 -22.07
N PRO A 149 17.14 11.42 -22.96
CA PRO A 149 16.69 12.81 -22.81
C PRO A 149 15.17 13.02 -22.83
N TRP A 150 14.39 12.10 -23.40
CA TRP A 150 12.91 12.20 -23.43
C TRP A 150 12.26 12.05 -22.05
N VAL A 151 12.98 11.54 -21.04
CA VAL A 151 12.44 11.45 -19.67
C VAL A 151 12.44 12.80 -18.93
N ASP A 152 12.98 13.86 -19.53
CA ASP A 152 12.90 15.22 -18.97
C ASP A 152 11.45 15.71 -18.81
N GLU A 153 10.52 15.20 -19.63
CA GLU A 153 9.08 15.49 -19.50
C GLU A 153 8.41 14.70 -18.36
N HIS A 154 9.10 13.72 -17.79
CA HIS A 154 8.59 12.75 -16.82
C HIS A 154 9.55 12.67 -15.61
N PRO A 155 9.54 13.69 -14.73
CA PRO A 155 10.46 13.71 -13.60
C PRO A 155 10.16 12.56 -12.64
N LEU A 156 11.22 11.92 -12.14
CA LEU A 156 11.13 11.03 -11.00
C LEU A 156 10.52 11.77 -9.80
N SER A 157 9.63 11.12 -9.07
CA SER A 157 9.04 11.69 -7.87
C SER A 157 8.93 10.65 -6.76
N PRO A 158 9.99 10.46 -5.96
CA PRO A 158 9.94 9.58 -4.79
C PRO A 158 8.84 10.01 -3.83
N LYS A 159 8.02 9.06 -3.40
CA LYS A 159 6.86 9.25 -2.53
C LYS A 159 6.47 7.94 -1.85
N SER A 160 5.69 8.03 -0.78
CA SER A 160 5.16 6.90 -0.01
C SER A 160 3.67 7.09 0.21
N VAL A 161 2.82 6.31 -0.46
CA VAL A 161 1.37 6.31 -0.25
C VAL A 161 0.87 4.89 0.00
N ALA A 162 1.15 3.97 -0.93
CA ALA A 162 0.88 2.55 -0.71
C ALA A 162 1.81 1.97 0.36
N ARG A 163 3.09 2.39 0.35
CA ARG A 163 4.02 2.04 1.43
C ARG A 163 3.55 2.58 2.78
N ASP A 164 3.15 3.85 2.86
CA ASP A 164 2.65 4.45 4.11
C ASP A 164 1.38 3.75 4.64
N LEU A 165 0.46 3.36 3.75
CA LEU A 165 -0.72 2.57 4.09
C LEU A 165 -0.34 1.22 4.74
N TRP A 166 0.62 0.52 4.15
CA TRP A 166 1.12 -0.77 4.67
C TRP A 166 1.93 -0.62 5.96
N GLU A 167 2.86 0.33 6.01
CA GLU A 167 3.71 0.60 7.17
C GLU A 167 2.88 1.01 8.39
N ARG A 168 1.69 1.57 8.22
CA ARG A 168 0.78 1.92 9.32
C ARG A 168 -0.28 0.86 9.62
N ALA A 169 -0.24 -0.27 8.91
CA ALA A 169 -1.23 -1.34 9.02
C ALA A 169 -2.69 -0.82 8.91
N MET A 170 -2.91 0.25 8.14
CA MET A 170 -4.21 0.90 7.99
C MET A 170 -5.02 0.22 6.87
N ASP A 171 -6.34 0.19 7.04
CA ASP A 171 -7.24 -0.06 5.92
C ASP A 171 -7.52 1.22 5.10
N PHE A 172 -8.29 1.09 4.02
CA PHE A 172 -8.64 2.23 3.17
C PHE A 172 -9.39 3.34 3.92
N GLY A 173 -10.37 2.97 4.74
CA GLY A 173 -11.20 3.91 5.48
C GLY A 173 -10.42 4.65 6.57
N ASP A 174 -9.54 3.94 7.27
CA ASP A 174 -8.61 4.50 8.24
C ASP A 174 -7.66 5.49 7.59
N TYR A 175 -7.09 5.15 6.43
CA TYR A 175 -6.19 6.05 5.71
C TYR A 175 -6.90 7.34 5.25
N VAL A 176 -8.14 7.19 4.76
CA VAL A 176 -8.98 8.33 4.39
C VAL A 176 -9.30 9.20 5.60
N ARG A 177 -9.65 8.60 6.74
CA ARG A 177 -9.93 9.32 8.00
C ARG A 177 -8.67 10.02 8.52
N PHE A 178 -7.55 9.31 8.59
CA PHE A 178 -6.28 9.76 9.15
C PHE A 178 -5.74 11.00 8.42
N TYR A 179 -5.80 11.02 7.09
CA TYR A 179 -5.38 12.16 6.28
C TYR A 179 -6.52 13.13 5.92
N ASN A 180 -7.73 12.92 6.42
CA ASN A 180 -8.91 13.75 6.15
C ASN A 180 -9.20 13.89 4.63
N LEU A 181 -9.23 12.74 3.93
CA LEU A 181 -9.35 12.61 2.48
C LEU A 181 -10.77 12.25 2.01
N ALA A 182 -11.82 12.42 2.82
CA ALA A 182 -13.20 12.05 2.48
C ALA A 182 -13.74 12.68 1.16
N ARG A 183 -13.14 13.78 0.67
CA ARG A 183 -13.48 14.40 -0.63
C ARG A 183 -12.59 13.95 -1.80
N SER A 184 -11.67 13.05 -1.53
CA SER A 184 -10.58 12.61 -2.40
C SER A 184 -10.44 11.09 -2.42
N GLU A 185 -11.43 10.34 -1.91
CA GLU A 185 -11.41 8.87 -1.85
C GLU A 185 -11.16 8.24 -3.23
N GLY A 186 -11.85 8.72 -4.27
CA GLY A 186 -11.59 8.26 -5.64
C GLY A 186 -10.16 8.53 -6.14
N THR A 187 -9.50 9.59 -5.64
CA THR A 187 -8.08 9.83 -5.93
C THR A 187 -7.20 8.81 -5.24
N VAL A 188 -7.52 8.44 -4.00
CA VAL A 188 -6.82 7.39 -3.23
C VAL A 188 -6.97 6.05 -3.94
N LEU A 189 -8.21 5.63 -4.22
CA LEU A 189 -8.48 4.35 -4.87
C LEU A 189 -7.80 4.24 -6.23
N ARG A 190 -7.89 5.29 -7.06
CA ARG A 190 -7.21 5.32 -8.37
C ARG A 190 -5.71 5.16 -8.20
N TYR A 191 -5.09 5.89 -7.28
CA TYR A 191 -3.65 5.81 -7.08
C TYR A 191 -3.21 4.42 -6.59
N LEU A 192 -3.89 3.84 -5.59
CA LEU A 192 -3.61 2.48 -5.12
C LEU A 192 -3.80 1.44 -6.23
N SER A 193 -4.82 1.61 -7.08
CA SER A 193 -5.02 0.79 -8.28
C SER A 193 -3.86 0.90 -9.28
N ASP A 194 -3.32 2.11 -9.45
CA ASP A 194 -2.19 2.37 -10.35
C ASP A 194 -0.91 1.72 -9.80
N VAL A 195 -0.68 1.79 -8.47
CA VAL A 195 0.43 1.09 -7.79
C VAL A 195 0.31 -0.43 -7.95
N TYR A 196 -0.87 -1.01 -7.66
CA TYR A 196 -1.10 -2.45 -7.83
C TYR A 196 -0.82 -2.91 -9.27
N LYS A 197 -1.36 -2.19 -10.27
CA LYS A 197 -1.12 -2.50 -11.68
C LYS A 197 0.35 -2.38 -12.05
N ALA A 198 1.06 -1.39 -11.51
CA ALA A 198 2.47 -1.18 -11.78
C ALA A 198 3.34 -2.29 -11.17
N LEU A 199 3.04 -2.71 -9.93
CA LEU A 199 3.70 -3.87 -9.28
C LEU A 199 3.52 -5.14 -10.11
N VAL A 200 2.28 -5.45 -10.51
CA VAL A 200 1.97 -6.65 -11.30
C VAL A 200 2.65 -6.65 -12.68
N ARG A 201 2.83 -5.48 -13.31
CA ARG A 201 3.35 -5.37 -14.68
C ARG A 201 4.86 -5.19 -14.78
N THR A 202 5.48 -4.60 -13.76
CA THR A 202 6.87 -4.12 -13.83
C THR A 202 7.83 -5.02 -13.05
N VAL A 203 7.38 -5.58 -11.93
CA VAL A 203 8.23 -6.42 -11.08
C VAL A 203 8.33 -7.83 -11.69
N PRO A 204 9.55 -8.31 -12.03
CA PRO A 204 9.75 -9.67 -12.53
C PRO A 204 9.34 -10.74 -11.52
N GLU A 205 8.86 -11.88 -11.99
CA GLU A 205 8.33 -12.94 -11.11
C GLU A 205 9.42 -13.60 -10.25
N ASP A 206 10.63 -13.70 -10.78
CA ASP A 206 11.82 -14.24 -10.13
C ASP A 206 12.41 -13.28 -9.07
N THR A 207 12.07 -12.00 -9.14
CA THR A 207 12.43 -10.99 -8.12
C THR A 207 11.46 -10.99 -6.94
N LYS A 208 10.28 -11.62 -7.05
CA LYS A 208 9.24 -11.55 -6.01
C LYS A 208 9.56 -12.47 -4.83
N THR A 209 9.89 -11.86 -3.70
CA THR A 209 9.91 -12.52 -2.39
C THR A 209 8.50 -12.85 -1.92
N GLU A 210 8.35 -13.77 -0.96
CA GLU A 210 7.04 -14.14 -0.41
C GLU A 210 6.29 -12.92 0.17
N GLU A 211 7.01 -12.03 0.86
CA GLU A 211 6.46 -10.78 1.41
C GLU A 211 5.97 -9.82 0.32
N LEU A 212 6.71 -9.69 -0.78
CA LEU A 212 6.28 -8.83 -1.88
C LEU A 212 5.03 -9.39 -2.58
N VAL A 213 4.92 -10.72 -2.68
CA VAL A 213 3.70 -11.37 -3.18
C VAL A 213 2.54 -11.11 -2.22
N ASP A 214 2.75 -11.26 -0.91
CA ASP A 214 1.74 -10.97 0.13
C ASP A 214 1.21 -9.54 0.01
N LEU A 215 2.11 -8.55 -0.04
CA LEU A 215 1.75 -7.14 -0.17
C LEU A 215 0.98 -6.88 -1.47
N THR A 216 1.43 -7.46 -2.59
CA THR A 216 0.79 -7.27 -3.90
C THR A 216 -0.61 -7.89 -3.93
N GLU A 217 -0.78 -9.09 -3.36
CA GLU A 217 -2.08 -9.76 -3.25
C GLU A 217 -3.04 -8.98 -2.34
N TRP A 218 -2.55 -8.53 -1.17
CA TRP A 218 -3.31 -7.69 -0.24
C TRP A 218 -3.78 -6.40 -0.89
N LEU A 219 -2.89 -5.67 -1.56
CA LEU A 219 -3.22 -4.40 -2.22
C LEU A 219 -4.26 -4.62 -3.33
N GLY A 220 -4.10 -5.70 -4.11
CA GLY A 220 -5.05 -6.09 -5.14
C GLY A 220 -6.43 -6.49 -4.60
N GLU A 221 -6.49 -7.05 -3.40
CA GLU A 221 -7.75 -7.36 -2.71
C GLU A 221 -8.42 -6.09 -2.19
N LEU A 222 -7.67 -5.24 -1.48
CA LEU A 222 -8.16 -3.96 -0.96
C LEU A 222 -8.79 -3.11 -2.07
N VAL A 223 -8.09 -2.95 -3.20
CA VAL A 223 -8.61 -2.18 -4.35
C VAL A 223 -9.91 -2.76 -4.87
N ARG A 224 -10.03 -4.09 -4.96
CA ARG A 224 -11.21 -4.76 -5.51
C ARG A 224 -12.43 -4.61 -4.61
N GLN A 225 -12.24 -4.75 -3.30
CA GLN A 225 -13.33 -4.61 -2.33
C GLN A 225 -13.87 -3.18 -2.29
N VAL A 226 -12.98 -2.18 -2.26
CA VAL A 226 -13.39 -0.76 -2.24
C VAL A 226 -14.03 -0.33 -3.55
N ASP A 227 -13.54 -0.80 -4.71
CA ASP A 227 -14.17 -0.48 -6.00
C ASP A 227 -15.60 -1.05 -6.07
N SER A 228 -15.83 -2.26 -5.55
CA SER A 228 -17.16 -2.86 -5.46
C SER A 228 -18.10 -2.06 -4.56
N SER A 229 -17.65 -1.69 -3.35
CA SER A 229 -18.50 -0.96 -2.40
C SER A 229 -18.89 0.42 -2.95
N LEU A 230 -17.96 1.13 -3.59
CA LEU A 230 -18.27 2.42 -4.23
C LEU A 230 -19.23 2.27 -5.41
N LEU A 231 -19.12 1.20 -6.19
CA LEU A 231 -20.08 0.90 -7.25
C LEU A 231 -21.48 0.66 -6.69
N ASP A 232 -21.58 -0.17 -5.64
CA ASP A 232 -22.85 -0.47 -4.96
C ASP A 232 -23.51 0.80 -4.40
N GLU A 233 -22.75 1.66 -3.70
CA GLU A 233 -23.23 2.97 -3.20
C GLU A 233 -23.73 3.88 -4.33
N TRP A 234 -23.03 3.92 -5.46
CA TRP A 234 -23.46 4.68 -6.64
C TRP A 234 -24.75 4.12 -7.25
N GLU A 235 -24.93 2.79 -7.27
CA GLU A 235 -26.15 2.16 -7.74
C GLU A 235 -27.35 2.48 -6.83
N GLU A 236 -27.14 2.49 -5.51
CA GLU A 236 -28.15 2.88 -4.51
C GLU A 236 -28.57 4.34 -4.65
N LEU A 237 -27.61 5.26 -4.84
CA LEU A 237 -27.89 6.68 -5.08
C LEU A 237 -28.63 6.93 -6.39
N ARG A 238 -28.41 6.09 -7.41
CA ARG A 238 -29.13 6.15 -8.70
C ARG A 238 -30.54 5.57 -8.60
N ASN A 239 -30.76 4.60 -7.72
CA ASN A 239 -32.05 3.91 -7.53
C ASN A 239 -32.51 3.90 -6.06
N PRO A 240 -32.81 5.05 -5.44
CA PRO A 240 -33.19 5.15 -4.02
C PRO A 240 -34.54 4.50 -3.65
N SER A 241 -35.23 3.90 -4.62
CA SER A 241 -36.52 3.21 -4.46
C SER A 241 -36.42 1.68 -4.64
N ALA A 242 -35.22 1.13 -4.87
CA ALA A 242 -35.01 -0.31 -4.91
C ALA A 242 -35.00 -0.84 -3.49
N GLU A 243 -35.97 -1.69 -3.13
CA GLU A 243 -35.92 -2.43 -1.86
C GLU A 243 -34.65 -3.31 -1.83
N PRO A 244 -33.97 -3.47 -0.68
CA PRO A 244 -32.82 -4.36 -0.56
C PRO A 244 -33.25 -5.77 -1.03
N GLY A 245 -32.74 -6.20 -2.19
CA GLY A 245 -33.10 -7.49 -2.79
C GLY A 245 -33.93 -7.44 -4.08
N THR A 246 -34.34 -6.27 -4.59
CA THR A 246 -34.99 -6.19 -5.92
C THR A 246 -33.95 -6.11 -7.03
N ARG A 247 -33.21 -7.20 -7.26
CA ARG A 247 -32.39 -7.36 -8.47
C ARG A 247 -33.34 -7.35 -9.67
N THR A 248 -33.34 -6.27 -10.45
CA THR A 248 -34.03 -6.23 -11.74
C THR A 248 -33.48 -7.32 -12.65
N ASP A 249 -34.36 -8.13 -13.26
CA ASP A 249 -34.10 -9.18 -14.24
C ASP A 249 -33.47 -8.65 -15.56
N THR A 250 -32.30 -8.03 -15.46
CA THR A 250 -31.34 -7.94 -16.55
C THR A 250 -30.18 -8.84 -16.13
N PRO A 251 -29.79 -9.86 -16.92
CA PRO A 251 -28.72 -10.76 -16.50
C PRO A 251 -27.47 -9.91 -16.25
N PRO A 252 -26.98 -9.82 -15.00
CA PRO A 252 -25.76 -9.08 -14.75
C PRO A 252 -24.65 -9.87 -15.42
N ILE A 253 -24.02 -9.26 -16.44
CA ILE A 253 -22.63 -9.57 -16.70
C ILE A 253 -21.84 -8.74 -15.67
N ASP A 254 -21.95 -9.13 -14.41
CA ASP A 254 -20.99 -8.72 -13.38
C ASP A 254 -21.13 -9.72 -12.24
N GLN A 255 -20.13 -10.58 -12.12
CA GLN A 255 -19.97 -11.38 -10.91
C GLN A 255 -19.49 -10.37 -9.87
N SER A 256 -20.30 -10.05 -8.86
CA SER A 256 -19.78 -9.38 -7.66
C SER A 256 -18.46 -10.06 -7.30
N PRO A 257 -17.40 -9.28 -6.98
CA PRO A 257 -16.12 -9.87 -6.68
C PRO A 257 -16.27 -10.98 -5.63
N PRO A 258 -15.45 -12.05 -5.72
CA PRO A 258 -15.52 -13.11 -4.74
C PRO A 258 -15.38 -12.53 -3.33
N ALA A 259 -16.09 -13.15 -2.39
CA ALA A 259 -16.06 -12.81 -0.98
C ALA A 259 -14.61 -12.56 -0.52
N LEU A 260 -14.40 -11.52 0.28
CA LEU A 260 -13.07 -11.16 0.78
C LEU A 260 -12.37 -12.38 1.42
N THR A 261 -13.11 -13.15 2.20
CA THR A 261 -12.63 -14.35 2.90
C THR A 261 -12.29 -15.51 1.96
N ALA A 262 -12.74 -15.48 0.69
CA ALA A 262 -12.35 -16.47 -0.31
C ALA A 262 -10.87 -16.33 -0.69
N ASN A 263 -10.30 -15.12 -0.63
CA ASN A 263 -8.87 -14.92 -0.74
C ASN A 263 -8.21 -15.01 0.64
N ARG A 264 -8.07 -16.25 1.13
CA ARG A 264 -7.56 -16.53 2.49
C ARG A 264 -6.21 -15.85 2.78
N ARG A 265 -5.31 -15.77 1.80
CA ARG A 265 -3.99 -15.17 1.96
C ARG A 265 -4.09 -13.66 2.21
N ALA A 266 -4.78 -12.93 1.34
CA ALA A 266 -5.03 -11.50 1.53
C ALA A 266 -5.84 -11.21 2.80
N PHE A 267 -6.85 -12.04 3.12
CA PHE A 267 -7.65 -11.88 4.32
C PHE A 267 -6.83 -12.07 5.60
N THR A 268 -5.91 -13.04 5.63
CA THR A 268 -4.99 -13.25 6.77
C THR A 268 -4.11 -12.02 7.00
N ILE A 269 -3.64 -11.38 5.93
CA ILE A 269 -2.85 -10.14 6.00
C ILE A 269 -3.69 -8.98 6.55
N LEU A 270 -4.96 -8.85 6.12
CA LEU A 270 -5.87 -7.84 6.67
C LEU A 270 -6.10 -8.03 8.16
N VAL A 271 -6.30 -9.28 8.61
CA VAL A 271 -6.44 -9.60 10.04
C VAL A 271 -5.17 -9.24 10.81
N ARG A 272 -3.99 -9.59 10.29
CA ARG A 272 -2.70 -9.23 10.90
C ARG A 272 -2.55 -7.71 11.04
N ASN A 273 -2.85 -6.97 9.98
CA ASN A 273 -2.75 -5.51 9.99
C ASN A 273 -3.74 -4.89 11.00
N ALA A 274 -5.00 -5.35 11.01
CA ALA A 274 -6.01 -4.85 11.93
C ALA A 274 -5.62 -5.10 13.41
N MET A 275 -5.04 -6.27 13.71
CA MET A 275 -4.54 -6.55 15.07
C MET A 275 -3.33 -5.69 15.41
N PHE A 276 -2.37 -5.55 14.49
CA PHE A 276 -1.16 -4.77 14.74
C PHE A 276 -1.43 -3.27 14.91
N GLN A 277 -2.39 -2.71 14.17
CA GLN A 277 -2.81 -1.32 14.35
C GLN A 277 -3.25 -1.01 15.79
N ARG A 278 -3.92 -1.97 16.45
CA ARG A 278 -4.29 -1.85 17.87
C ARG A 278 -3.05 -1.89 18.77
N VAL A 279 -2.07 -2.73 18.46
CA VAL A 279 -0.76 -2.74 19.15
C VAL A 279 -0.05 -1.40 19.01
N GLU A 280 -0.04 -0.79 17.82
CA GLU A 280 0.55 0.53 17.59
C GLU A 280 -0.14 1.61 18.43
N PHE A 281 -1.47 1.63 18.44
CA PHE A 281 -2.23 2.58 19.26
C PHE A 281 -2.06 2.35 20.76
N LEU A 282 -1.95 1.10 21.23
CA LEU A 282 -1.60 0.81 22.63
C LEU A 282 -0.19 1.31 22.98
N GLY A 283 0.81 0.97 22.17
CA GLY A 283 2.20 1.35 22.40
C GLY A 283 2.40 2.86 22.40
N THR A 284 1.64 3.59 21.58
CA THR A 284 1.66 5.06 21.51
C THR A 284 0.60 5.74 22.40
N ARG A 285 -0.18 4.95 23.16
CA ARG A 285 -1.21 5.42 24.10
C ARG A 285 -2.29 6.30 23.45
N GLN A 286 -2.67 5.97 22.22
CA GLN A 286 -3.70 6.65 21.46
C GLN A 286 -5.10 6.08 21.77
N TRP A 287 -5.57 6.29 23.01
CA TRP A 287 -6.82 5.68 23.52
C TRP A 287 -8.07 6.05 22.72
N ASN A 288 -8.13 7.28 22.21
CA ASN A 288 -9.27 7.73 21.40
C ASN A 288 -9.32 7.03 20.04
N GLU A 289 -8.17 6.67 19.47
CA GLU A 289 -8.12 5.93 18.20
C GLU A 289 -8.55 4.47 18.42
N LEU A 290 -8.17 3.86 19.54
CA LEU A 290 -8.68 2.54 19.95
C LEU A 290 -10.20 2.55 20.17
N GLU A 291 -10.74 3.59 20.81
CA GLU A 291 -12.20 3.75 20.96
C GLU A 291 -12.89 3.96 19.61
N ALA A 292 -12.26 4.64 18.66
CA ALA A 292 -12.80 4.80 17.32
C ALA A 292 -12.88 3.46 16.56
N LEU A 293 -11.97 2.52 16.83
CA LEU A 293 -11.98 1.18 16.23
C LEU A 293 -12.97 0.23 16.92
N ASP A 294 -12.96 0.17 18.24
CA ASP A 294 -13.60 -0.91 19.02
C ASP A 294 -14.76 -0.43 19.90
N GLY A 295 -15.11 0.87 19.83
CA GLY A 295 -16.12 1.48 20.67
C GLY A 295 -17.52 0.90 20.47
N GLU A 296 -17.85 0.44 19.25
CA GLU A 296 -19.13 -0.23 18.97
C GLU A 296 -19.29 -1.55 19.73
N ASP A 297 -18.18 -2.23 20.02
CA ASP A 297 -18.12 -3.46 20.82
C ASP A 297 -18.00 -3.18 22.34
N GLY A 298 -18.14 -1.91 22.74
CA GLY A 298 -18.07 -1.48 24.14
C GLY A 298 -16.64 -1.38 24.68
N TRP A 299 -15.63 -1.27 23.81
CA TRP A 299 -14.26 -0.94 24.18
C TRP A 299 -14.00 0.56 24.10
N SER A 300 -14.38 1.26 25.17
CA SER A 300 -14.09 2.69 25.31
C SER A 300 -12.61 2.95 25.59
N ALA A 301 -12.16 4.19 25.40
CA ALA A 301 -10.79 4.62 25.72
C ALA A 301 -10.41 4.27 27.17
N GLN A 302 -11.36 4.42 28.11
CA GLN A 302 -11.14 4.07 29.50
C GLN A 302 -11.00 2.56 29.72
N ARG A 303 -11.82 1.73 29.04
CA ARG A 303 -11.73 0.28 29.15
C ARG A 303 -10.39 -0.23 28.62
N TRP A 304 -9.94 0.28 27.48
CA TRP A 304 -8.61 -0.01 26.94
C TRP A 304 -7.51 0.36 27.93
N PHE A 305 -7.56 1.58 28.48
CA PHE A 305 -6.60 2.05 29.48
C PHE A 305 -6.55 1.13 30.72
N ASP A 306 -7.72 0.77 31.27
CA ASP A 306 -7.80 -0.05 32.48
C ASP A 306 -7.33 -1.49 32.23
N ALA A 307 -7.65 -2.07 31.07
CA ALA A 307 -7.29 -3.44 30.73
C ALA A 307 -5.78 -3.65 30.56
N ILE A 308 -5.09 -2.71 29.90
CA ILE A 308 -3.64 -2.78 29.69
C ILE A 308 -2.83 -2.18 30.87
N ALA A 309 -3.48 -1.56 31.86
CA ALA A 309 -2.78 -0.93 32.97
C ALA A 309 -1.80 -1.87 33.69
N PRO A 310 -2.15 -3.14 34.00
CA PRO A 310 -1.21 -4.02 34.70
C PRO A 310 0.02 -4.37 33.86
N TYR A 311 -0.10 -4.47 32.53
CA TYR A 311 1.07 -4.60 31.64
C TYR A 311 2.04 -3.45 31.85
N PHE A 312 1.54 -2.20 31.90
CA PHE A 312 2.39 -1.03 32.08
C PHE A 312 2.96 -0.86 33.50
N GLU A 313 2.43 -1.58 34.48
CA GLU A 313 3.05 -1.67 35.81
C GLU A 313 4.32 -2.53 35.79
N GLU A 314 4.37 -3.52 34.89
CA GLU A 314 5.48 -4.47 34.74
C GLU A 314 6.48 -4.02 33.66
N HIS A 315 5.98 -3.61 32.49
CA HIS A 315 6.76 -3.25 31.31
C HIS A 315 6.54 -1.78 30.92
N PRO A 316 7.59 -0.96 30.74
CA PRO A 316 7.44 0.48 30.52
C PRO A 316 6.91 0.86 29.12
N SER A 317 7.00 -0.04 28.15
CA SER A 317 6.70 0.21 26.73
C SER A 317 6.33 -1.08 26.02
N ILE A 318 5.53 -0.97 24.95
CA ILE A 318 5.23 -2.05 24.01
C ILE A 318 6.10 -1.85 22.76
N GLY A 319 6.71 -2.92 22.25
CA GLY A 319 7.41 -2.93 20.98
C GLY A 319 6.44 -2.75 19.82
N ILE A 320 6.78 -1.84 18.90
CA ILE A 320 6.00 -1.53 17.69
C ILE A 320 6.88 -1.52 16.42
N GLY A 321 8.10 -2.07 16.54
CA GLY A 321 9.06 -2.18 15.45
C GLY A 321 8.79 -3.37 14.52
N SER A 322 9.76 -3.68 13.66
CA SER A 322 9.70 -4.84 12.76
C SER A 322 9.65 -6.18 13.52
N ASP A 323 10.34 -6.26 14.65
CA ASP A 323 10.31 -7.38 15.60
C ASP A 323 8.90 -7.67 16.12
N ALA A 324 8.16 -6.62 16.48
CA ALA A 324 6.78 -6.74 16.96
C ALA A 324 5.78 -7.19 15.88
N ARG A 325 6.15 -7.13 14.60
CA ARG A 325 5.34 -7.62 13.47
C ARG A 325 5.62 -9.08 13.12
N SER A 326 6.47 -9.76 13.89
CA SER A 326 6.81 -11.16 13.64
C SER A 326 5.56 -12.03 13.50
N PRO A 327 5.50 -12.92 12.49
CA PRO A 327 4.42 -13.89 12.35
C PRO A 327 4.22 -14.77 13.60
N ASP A 328 5.27 -14.98 14.39
CA ASP A 328 5.22 -15.80 15.61
C ASP A 328 4.41 -15.13 16.75
N LEU A 329 4.19 -13.82 16.68
CA LEU A 329 3.42 -13.07 17.66
C LEU A 329 1.91 -13.05 17.35
N LEU A 330 1.48 -13.66 16.25
CA LEU A 330 0.08 -13.73 15.87
C LEU A 330 -0.38 -15.19 15.72
N LEU A 331 -1.24 -15.62 16.63
CA LEU A 331 -1.85 -16.94 16.58
C LEU A 331 -3.27 -16.83 16.04
N ILE A 332 -3.59 -17.62 15.02
CA ILE A 332 -4.92 -17.65 14.39
C ILE A 332 -5.46 -19.09 14.45
N ASP A 333 -6.60 -19.27 15.13
CA ASP A 333 -7.45 -20.44 15.00
C ASP A 333 -8.61 -20.12 14.07
N GLU A 334 -8.58 -20.69 12.86
CA GLU A 334 -9.58 -20.41 11.83
C GLU A 334 -10.90 -21.16 12.03
N HIS A 335 -10.92 -22.16 12.93
CA HIS A 335 -12.09 -23.00 13.16
C HIS A 335 -12.37 -23.16 14.67
N PRO A 336 -12.55 -22.05 15.41
CA PRO A 336 -12.81 -22.10 16.84
C PRO A 336 -14.16 -22.79 17.09
N LEU A 337 -14.15 -23.82 17.92
CA LEU A 337 -15.34 -24.64 18.20
C LEU A 337 -16.48 -23.84 18.83
N GLU A 338 -16.15 -22.82 19.62
CA GLU A 338 -17.12 -22.01 20.37
C GLU A 338 -17.75 -20.91 19.51
N HIS A 339 -17.10 -20.52 18.42
CA HIS A 339 -17.49 -19.39 17.56
C HIS A 339 -17.47 -19.79 16.07
N PRO A 340 -18.37 -20.70 15.63
CA PRO A 340 -18.41 -21.12 14.23
C PRO A 340 -18.72 -19.93 13.32
N GLY A 341 -17.93 -19.76 12.27
CA GLY A 341 -18.04 -18.62 11.35
C GLY A 341 -17.15 -17.42 11.71
N CYS A 342 -16.36 -17.52 12.78
CA CYS A 342 -15.33 -16.55 13.13
C CYS A 342 -13.94 -17.19 13.08
N TRP A 343 -12.89 -16.38 12.97
CA TRP A 343 -11.54 -16.76 13.38
C TRP A 343 -11.26 -16.26 14.79
N SER A 344 -10.60 -17.05 15.61
CA SER A 344 -10.07 -16.61 16.91
C SER A 344 -8.63 -16.19 16.73
N VAL A 345 -8.30 -14.98 17.18
CA VAL A 345 -7.00 -14.36 16.95
C VAL A 345 -6.42 -13.91 18.29
N ARG A 346 -5.17 -14.30 18.54
CA ARG A 346 -4.39 -13.87 19.70
C ARG A 346 -3.13 -13.16 19.22
N GLN A 347 -3.07 -11.85 19.43
CA GLN A 347 -1.92 -11.01 19.14
C GLN A 347 -1.11 -10.82 20.42
N ILE A 348 0.03 -11.50 20.49
CA ILE A 348 0.99 -11.37 21.58
C ILE A 348 1.65 -9.99 21.50
N LEU A 349 1.83 -9.35 22.65
CA LEU A 349 2.51 -8.07 22.78
C LEU A 349 4.01 -8.31 22.95
N HIS A 350 4.81 -7.66 22.11
CA HIS A 350 6.27 -7.69 22.23
C HIS A 350 6.69 -6.75 23.37
N ASP A 351 7.12 -7.30 24.50
CA ASP A 351 7.62 -6.54 25.63
C ASP A 351 9.16 -6.45 25.63
N PRO A 352 9.77 -5.46 26.30
CA PRO A 352 11.23 -5.26 26.26
C PRO A 352 12.07 -6.36 26.93
N ALA A 353 11.43 -7.27 27.67
CA ALA A 353 12.10 -8.40 28.31
C ALA A 353 11.94 -9.70 27.52
N ASP A 354 11.22 -9.68 26.39
CA ASP A 354 10.88 -10.83 25.54
C ASP A 354 10.10 -11.93 26.28
N ASP A 355 9.36 -11.57 27.33
CA ASP A 355 8.60 -12.51 28.16
C ASP A 355 7.37 -13.07 27.39
N HIS A 356 6.73 -12.24 26.55
CA HIS A 356 5.62 -12.61 25.66
C HIS A 356 4.35 -13.13 26.38
N ASP A 357 4.14 -12.69 27.62
CA ASP A 357 3.05 -13.18 28.47
C ASP A 357 1.70 -12.50 28.18
N TRP A 358 1.71 -11.31 27.58
CA TRP A 358 0.50 -10.52 27.34
C TRP A 358 0.00 -10.60 25.91
N ALA A 359 -1.32 -10.58 25.72
CA ALA A 359 -1.92 -10.58 24.39
C ALA A 359 -3.27 -9.85 24.31
N ILE A 360 -3.61 -9.42 23.10
CA ILE A 360 -4.96 -9.02 22.69
C ILE A 360 -5.65 -10.25 22.11
N VAL A 361 -6.84 -10.58 22.62
CA VAL A 361 -7.67 -11.67 22.14
C VAL A 361 -8.89 -11.11 21.41
N ALA A 362 -9.12 -11.58 20.20
CA ALA A 362 -10.19 -11.10 19.34
C ALA A 362 -10.88 -12.21 18.55
N LEU A 363 -12.11 -11.95 18.12
CA LEU A 363 -12.82 -12.74 17.12
C LEU A 363 -12.94 -11.94 15.83
N VAL A 364 -12.64 -12.56 14.70
CA VAL A 364 -12.85 -11.97 13.37
C VAL A 364 -14.10 -12.60 12.75
N ASP A 365 -15.15 -11.80 12.53
CA ASP A 365 -16.39 -12.27 11.92
C ASP A 365 -16.23 -12.35 10.39
N LEU A 366 -16.31 -13.56 9.83
CA LEU A 366 -16.08 -13.78 8.40
C LEU A 366 -17.19 -13.19 7.53
N ALA A 367 -18.45 -13.33 7.94
CA ALA A 367 -19.58 -12.83 7.16
C ALA A 367 -19.63 -11.31 7.19
N ALA A 368 -19.43 -10.71 8.37
CA ALA A 368 -19.35 -9.26 8.48
C ALA A 368 -18.13 -8.71 7.73
N SER A 369 -17.02 -9.45 7.69
CA SER A 369 -15.84 -9.05 6.90
C SER A 369 -16.09 -9.07 5.40
N ASP A 370 -16.81 -10.07 4.91
CA ASP A 370 -17.23 -10.15 3.50
C ASP A 370 -18.15 -8.98 3.14
N ASP A 371 -19.12 -8.67 4.00
CA ASP A 371 -20.06 -7.56 3.78
C ASP A 371 -19.38 -6.18 3.85
N ALA A 372 -18.39 -6.02 4.74
CA ALA A 372 -17.69 -4.75 4.95
C ALA A 372 -16.50 -4.53 4.00
N GLY A 373 -16.04 -5.57 3.29
CA GLY A 373 -14.83 -5.51 2.44
C GLY A 373 -13.53 -5.27 3.21
N ARG A 374 -13.53 -5.49 4.53
CA ARG A 374 -12.37 -5.36 5.44
C ARG A 374 -12.48 -6.36 6.59
N ALA A 375 -11.39 -6.61 7.32
CA ALA A 375 -11.45 -7.45 8.51
C ALA A 375 -12.32 -6.78 9.60
N VAL A 376 -13.41 -7.44 10.00
CA VAL A 376 -14.25 -7.04 11.12
C VAL A 376 -13.79 -7.79 12.35
N VAL A 377 -13.11 -7.06 13.24
CA VAL A 377 -12.45 -7.58 14.45
C VAL A 377 -13.24 -7.14 15.68
N HIS A 378 -13.59 -8.10 16.53
CA HIS A 378 -14.28 -7.89 17.80
C HIS A 378 -13.35 -8.25 18.95
N ILE A 379 -12.99 -7.27 19.79
CA ILE A 379 -12.08 -7.50 20.91
C ILE A 379 -12.81 -8.19 22.05
N ILE A 380 -12.24 -9.30 22.50
CA ILE A 380 -12.77 -10.11 23.59
C ILE A 380 -12.10 -9.73 24.89
N ASP A 381 -10.77 -9.72 24.91
CA ASP A 381 -10.00 -9.43 26.11
C ASP A 381 -8.58 -8.92 25.80
N VAL A 382 -7.95 -8.35 26.82
CA VAL A 382 -6.52 -8.04 26.87
C VAL A 382 -6.00 -8.64 28.16
N ASP A 383 -5.26 -9.75 28.05
CA ASP A 383 -4.91 -10.57 29.19
C ASP A 383 -3.44 -11.00 29.20
N CYS A 384 -3.00 -11.38 30.41
CA CYS A 384 -1.80 -12.17 30.62
C CYS A 384 -2.21 -13.65 30.47
N GLY A 385 -1.56 -14.37 29.56
CA GLY A 385 -1.82 -15.78 29.22
C GLY A 385 -1.44 -16.78 30.29
#